data_AF-A0A925BQC1-F1
#
_entry.id   AF-A0A925BQC1-F1
#
_cell.length_a   1.000
_cell.length_b   1.000
_cell.length_c   1.000
_cell.angle_alpha   90.00
_cell.angle_beta   90.00
_cell.angle_gamma   90.00
#
_symmetry.space_group_name_H-M   'P 1'
#
loop_
_entity.id
_entity.type
_entity.pdbx_description
1 polymer ?
#
loop_
_entity_poly.entity_id
_entity_poly.type
_entity_poly.pdbx_seq_one_letter_code
_entity_poly.pdbx_strand_id
1 'polypeptide(L)'
;MLKILSAPATNERGPRYMEKALAAIHQANHLRQPMSLEFGTHEGRVALFLRSLQSMEDFVTGPITANYPNCSITTVEQNEHCPTEWETWAAELELVPELFPILRHAQFEDMLNRNFADPINGILRAIKPDEQAQCRIEIIISPAKPRRCHQAAH
;
A
#
# COMPACT_ATOMS: atom_id res chain seq x y z
N MET A 1 11.47 -9.43 -0.33
CA MET A 1 11.89 -8.48 0.72
C MET A 1 10.65 -7.91 1.39
N LEU A 2 10.66 -7.74 2.72
CA LEU A 2 9.57 -7.14 3.50
C LEU A 2 10.13 -5.99 4.33
N LYS A 3 9.46 -4.83 4.30
CA LYS A 3 9.84 -3.63 5.07
C LYS A 3 8.62 -3.04 5.76
N ILE A 4 8.81 -2.47 6.94
CA ILE A 4 7.80 -1.66 7.63
C ILE A 4 8.02 -0.19 7.28
N LEU A 5 6.93 0.49 6.92
CA LEU A 5 6.86 1.93 6.72
C LEU A 5 6.23 2.56 7.95
N SER A 6 6.94 3.49 8.60
CA SER A 6 6.39 4.27 9.71
C SER A 6 6.58 5.75 9.44
N ALA A 7 5.48 6.50 9.55
CA ALA A 7 5.46 7.95 9.42
C ALA A 7 5.25 8.58 10.80
N PRO A 8 5.85 9.75 11.09
CA PRO A 8 5.56 10.46 12.33
C PRO A 8 4.10 10.91 12.34
N ALA A 9 3.50 11.01 13.54
CA ALA A 9 2.13 11.49 13.71
C ALA A 9 1.91 12.92 13.17
N THR A 10 2.99 13.70 13.05
CA THR A 10 3.01 15.06 12.49
C THR A 10 3.23 15.09 10.98
N ASN A 11 3.17 13.95 10.28
CA ASN A 11 3.35 13.91 8.83
C ASN A 11 2.14 14.51 8.12
N GLU A 12 2.34 15.68 7.50
CA GLU A 12 1.32 16.37 6.70
C GLU A 12 1.36 16.01 5.22
N ARG A 13 2.26 15.10 4.79
CA ARG A 13 2.39 14.71 3.39
C ARG A 13 1.26 13.77 2.98
N GLY A 14 0.21 14.36 2.41
CA GLY A 14 -0.95 13.64 1.89
C GLY A 14 -0.71 12.89 0.56
N PRO A 15 -1.78 12.35 -0.04
CA PRO A 15 -1.71 11.42 -1.18
C PRO A 15 -0.98 11.92 -2.43
N ARG A 16 -0.88 13.24 -2.65
CA ARG A 16 -0.12 13.82 -3.78
C ARG A 16 1.39 13.48 -3.72
N TYR A 17 1.94 13.27 -2.53
CA TYR A 17 3.34 12.83 -2.37
C TYR A 17 3.50 11.35 -2.68
N MET A 18 2.51 10.53 -2.30
CA MET A 18 2.47 9.12 -2.68
C MET A 18 2.32 8.94 -4.19
N GLU A 19 1.51 9.77 -4.85
CA GLU A 19 1.39 9.78 -6.31
C GLU A 19 2.76 9.98 -6.99
N LYS A 20 3.56 10.94 -6.50
CA LYS A 20 4.93 11.17 -6.99
C LYS A 20 5.85 9.98 -6.72
N ALA A 21 5.78 9.38 -5.53
CA ALA A 21 6.56 8.20 -5.19
C ALA A 21 6.22 7.03 -6.14
N LEU A 22 4.94 6.70 -6.28
CA LEU A 22 4.46 5.64 -7.16
C LEU A 22 4.80 5.91 -8.63
N ALA A 23 4.74 7.16 -9.10
CA ALA A 23 5.15 7.52 -10.45
C ALA A 23 6.64 7.25 -10.70
N ALA A 24 7.52 7.60 -9.75
CA ALA A 24 8.95 7.32 -9.85
C ALA A 24 9.25 5.81 -9.78
N ILE A 25 8.58 5.07 -8.89
CA ILE A 25 8.66 3.61 -8.81
C ILE A 25 8.23 2.99 -10.16
N HIS A 26 7.12 3.45 -10.73
CA HIS A 26 6.63 2.99 -12.02
C HIS A 26 7.64 3.24 -13.14
N GLN A 27 8.25 4.43 -13.19
CA GLN A 27 9.25 4.78 -14.20
C GLN A 27 10.51 3.90 -14.10
N ALA A 28 10.97 3.59 -12.89
CA ALA A 28 12.13 2.73 -12.66
C ALA A 28 11.84 1.22 -12.84
N ASN A 29 10.57 0.80 -12.73
CA ASN A 29 10.15 -0.59 -12.84
C ASN A 29 9.95 -1.05 -14.29
N HIS A 30 11.03 -1.03 -15.07
CA HIS A 30 11.03 -1.44 -16.49
C HIS A 30 10.60 -2.90 -16.69
N LEU A 31 10.91 -3.76 -15.71
CA LEU A 31 10.55 -5.18 -15.71
C LEU A 31 9.10 -5.44 -15.28
N ARG A 32 8.35 -4.40 -14.93
CA ARG A 32 6.91 -4.44 -14.60
C ARG A 32 6.57 -5.45 -13.51
N GLN A 33 7.49 -5.62 -12.57
CA GLN A 33 7.35 -6.56 -11.47
C GLN A 33 6.33 -6.03 -10.44
N PRO A 34 5.53 -6.91 -9.81
CA PRO A 34 4.58 -6.49 -8.80
C PRO A 34 5.30 -6.02 -7.52
N MET A 35 4.66 -5.10 -6.82
CA MET A 35 4.95 -4.78 -5.42
C MET A 35 3.64 -4.83 -4.64
N SER A 36 3.72 -5.01 -3.34
CA SER A 36 2.54 -4.93 -2.49
C SER A 36 2.73 -3.99 -1.31
N LEU A 37 1.63 -3.34 -0.96
CA LEU A 37 1.43 -2.60 0.27
C LEU A 37 0.47 -3.40 1.12
N GLU A 38 0.85 -3.69 2.35
CA GLU A 38 0.15 -4.63 3.20
C GLU A 38 -0.15 -3.97 4.54
N PHE A 39 -1.42 -3.96 4.95
CA PHE A 39 -1.77 -3.70 6.34
C PHE A 39 -1.79 -5.04 7.07
N GLY A 40 -1.00 -5.13 8.13
CA GLY A 40 -0.91 -6.33 8.95
C GLY A 40 -0.55 -5.96 10.38
N THR A 41 -0.22 -6.98 11.18
CA THR A 41 0.25 -6.78 12.55
C THR A 41 1.77 -6.94 12.61
N HIS A 42 2.40 -6.19 13.50
CA HIS A 42 3.78 -6.39 13.93
C HIS A 42 3.87 -6.03 15.41
N GLU A 43 4.39 -6.94 16.24
CA GLU A 43 4.55 -6.72 17.68
C GLU A 43 3.25 -6.22 18.36
N GLY A 44 2.11 -6.78 17.95
CA GLY A 44 0.79 -6.43 18.49
C GLY A 44 0.24 -5.06 18.05
N ARG A 45 0.86 -4.41 17.06
CA ARG A 45 0.38 -3.14 16.49
C ARG A 45 0.12 -3.28 15.00
N VAL A 46 -0.88 -2.54 14.50
CA VAL A 46 -1.13 -2.44 13.06
C VAL A 46 0.02 -1.67 12.42
N ALA A 47 0.60 -2.24 11.35
CA ALA A 47 1.69 -1.68 10.59
C ALA A 47 1.39 -1.69 9.10
N LEU A 48 2.02 -0.75 8.36
CA LEU A 48 2.05 -0.75 6.92
C LEU A 48 3.36 -1.40 6.45
N PHE A 49 3.23 -2.49 5.73
CA PHE A 49 4.32 -3.22 5.14
C PHE A 49 4.43 -2.92 3.65
N LEU A 50 5.65 -3.01 3.17
CA LEU A 50 6.02 -2.92 1.77
C LEU A 50 6.76 -4.20 1.39
N ARG A 51 6.23 -4.91 0.40
CA ARG A 51 6.84 -6.13 -0.12
C ARG A 51 7.17 -5.97 -1.60
N SER A 52 8.40 -6.33 -1.94
CA SER A 52 8.88 -6.32 -3.32
C SER A 52 9.98 -7.36 -3.52
N LEU A 53 10.35 -7.59 -4.77
CA LEU A 53 11.57 -8.32 -5.09
C LEU A 53 12.80 -7.58 -4.55
N GLN A 54 13.82 -8.33 -4.16
CA GLN A 54 15.08 -7.78 -3.65
C GLN A 54 15.75 -6.85 -4.68
N SER A 55 15.69 -7.21 -5.96
CA SER A 55 16.22 -6.40 -7.07
C SER A 55 15.51 -5.05 -7.27
N MET A 56 14.37 -4.83 -6.63
CA MET A 56 13.61 -3.58 -6.71
C MET A 56 13.81 -2.68 -5.49
N GLU A 57 14.55 -3.12 -4.47
CA GLU A 57 14.63 -2.45 -3.17
C GLU A 57 14.91 -0.95 -3.29
N ASP A 58 15.98 -0.57 -3.99
CA ASP A 58 16.40 0.83 -4.11
C ASP A 58 15.38 1.66 -4.91
N PHE A 59 14.83 1.09 -5.97
CA PHE A 59 13.85 1.77 -6.82
C PHE A 59 12.48 1.94 -6.17
N VAL A 60 12.16 1.12 -5.16
CA VAL A 60 10.92 1.22 -4.40
C VAL A 60 11.11 2.12 -3.18
N THR A 61 12.16 1.90 -2.39
CA THR A 61 12.37 2.63 -1.13
C THR A 61 12.88 4.05 -1.36
N GLY A 62 13.73 4.29 -2.36
CA GLY A 62 14.29 5.60 -2.67
C GLY A 62 13.22 6.68 -2.91
N PRO A 63 12.25 6.46 -3.82
CA PRO A 63 11.16 7.40 -4.04
C PRO A 63 10.28 7.64 -2.81
N ILE A 64 10.07 6.63 -1.97
CA ILE A 64 9.30 6.77 -0.73
C ILE A 64 10.07 7.69 0.23
N THR A 65 11.34 7.41 0.51
CA THR A 65 12.17 8.23 1.41
C THR A 65 12.30 9.67 0.90
N ALA A 66 12.44 9.88 -0.41
CA ALA A 66 12.49 11.23 -0.99
C ALA A 66 11.17 12.01 -0.80
N ASN A 67 10.03 11.32 -0.99
CA ASN A 67 8.71 11.92 -0.81
C ASN A 67 8.24 11.90 0.65
N TYR A 68 8.96 11.26 1.56
CA TYR A 68 8.65 11.17 2.99
C TYR A 68 9.94 11.09 3.84
N PRO A 69 10.69 12.19 3.99
CA PRO A 69 12.05 12.19 4.57
C PRO A 69 12.08 11.87 6.06
N ASN A 70 10.95 12.04 6.76
CA ASN A 70 10.83 11.70 8.18
C ASN A 70 10.24 10.29 8.39
N CYS A 71 9.91 9.57 7.31
CA CYS A 71 9.46 8.19 7.44
C CYS A 71 10.66 7.28 7.66
N SER A 72 10.52 6.33 8.58
CA SER A 72 11.48 5.25 8.74
C SER A 72 11.05 4.06 7.89
N ILE A 73 12.01 3.45 7.21
CA ILE A 73 11.82 2.21 6.46
C ILE A 73 12.74 1.15 7.05
N THR A 74 12.19 0.14 7.70
CA THR A 74 12.97 -0.89 8.39
C THR A 74 12.71 -2.25 7.75
N THR A 75 13.77 -2.98 7.41
CA THR A 75 13.65 -4.37 6.95
C THR A 75 13.23 -5.24 8.12
N VAL A 76 12.22 -6.08 7.90
CA VAL A 76 11.76 -7.04 8.89
C VAL A 76 11.75 -8.44 8.30
N GLU A 77 11.99 -9.42 9.16
CA GLU A 77 11.74 -10.81 8.79
C GLU A 77 10.24 -11.04 8.69
N GLN A 78 9.84 -11.92 7.78
CA GLN A 78 8.45 -12.33 7.65
C GLN A 78 8.10 -13.26 8.81
N ASN A 79 7.87 -12.68 9.99
CA ASN A 79 7.55 -13.42 11.20
C ASN A 79 6.17 -13.01 11.72
N GLU A 80 5.14 -13.51 11.06
CA GLU A 80 3.87 -13.86 11.68
C GLU A 80 3.39 -15.15 11.03
N HIS A 81 3.90 -16.28 11.52
CA HIS A 81 3.35 -17.58 11.17
C HIS A 81 1.94 -17.64 11.77
N CYS A 82 0.93 -17.84 10.93
CA CYS A 82 -0.39 -18.20 11.42
C CYS A 82 -0.24 -19.46 12.27
N PRO A 83 -0.72 -19.49 13.54
CA PRO A 83 -0.67 -20.68 14.36
C PRO A 83 -1.29 -21.87 13.64
N THR A 84 -0.68 -23.04 13.75
CA THR A 84 -1.10 -24.24 12.98
C THR A 84 -2.55 -24.64 13.28
N GLU A 85 -3.02 -24.30 14.47
CA GLU A 85 -4.36 -24.53 14.98
C GLU A 85 -5.42 -23.52 14.50
N TRP A 86 -5.03 -22.49 13.75
CA TRP A 86 -5.96 -21.46 13.26
C TRP A 86 -6.44 -21.74 11.84
N GLU A 87 -7.72 -21.45 11.59
CA GLU A 87 -8.30 -21.52 10.26
C GLU A 87 -8.07 -20.20 9.51
N THR A 88 -7.71 -20.27 8.23
CA THR A 88 -7.49 -19.08 7.39
C THR A 88 -8.61 -18.95 6.37
N TRP A 89 -9.31 -17.82 6.41
CA TRP A 89 -10.23 -17.40 5.36
C TRP A 89 -9.61 -16.27 4.52
N ALA A 90 -9.73 -16.37 3.20
CA ALA A 90 -9.20 -15.38 2.28
C ALA A 90 -10.20 -15.10 1.15
N ALA A 91 -10.20 -13.86 0.69
CA ALA A 91 -10.91 -13.44 -0.51
C ALA A 91 -9.97 -12.60 -1.36
N GLU A 92 -9.88 -12.93 -2.65
CA GLU A 92 -9.11 -12.17 -3.63
C GLU A 92 -10.05 -11.28 -4.44
N LEU A 93 -9.73 -9.99 -4.51
CA LEU A 93 -10.49 -9.00 -5.25
C LEU A 93 -9.59 -8.41 -6.34
N GLU A 94 -9.93 -8.62 -7.61
CA GLU A 94 -9.24 -7.97 -8.73
C GLU A 94 -10.05 -6.75 -9.19
N LEU A 95 -9.42 -5.57 -9.19
CA LEU A 95 -9.99 -4.40 -9.83
C LEU A 95 -10.00 -4.60 -11.35
N VAL A 96 -11.18 -4.80 -11.92
CA VAL A 96 -11.37 -4.70 -13.36
C VAL A 96 -11.14 -3.24 -13.76
N PRO A 97 -10.32 -2.92 -14.78
CA PRO A 97 -10.09 -1.55 -15.19
C PRO A 97 -11.42 -0.97 -15.68
N GLU A 98 -12.03 -0.14 -14.84
CA GLU A 98 -13.08 0.75 -15.27
C GLU A 98 -12.44 1.90 -16.04
N LEU A 99 -13.12 2.34 -17.09
CA LEU A 99 -12.82 3.57 -17.83
C LEU A 99 -12.87 4.83 -16.94
N PHE A 100 -13.30 4.69 -15.68
CA PHE A 100 -13.31 5.75 -14.70
C PHE A 100 -12.06 5.65 -13.81
N PRO A 101 -11.29 6.74 -13.64
CA PRO A 101 -10.17 6.74 -12.73
C PRO A 101 -10.66 6.37 -11.33
N ILE A 102 -9.91 5.51 -10.63
CA ILE A 102 -9.99 5.36 -9.17
C ILE A 102 -10.09 6.79 -8.62
N LEU A 103 -11.16 7.07 -7.86
CA LEU A 103 -11.53 8.42 -7.42
C LEU A 103 -10.28 9.21 -7.05
N ARG A 104 -10.10 10.37 -7.69
CA ARG A 104 -8.92 11.22 -7.45
C ARG A 104 -9.05 11.87 -6.08
N HIS A 105 -7.93 12.22 -5.45
CA HIS A 105 -7.89 12.90 -4.15
C HIS A 105 -8.92 14.04 -3.99
N ALA A 106 -9.15 14.84 -5.04
CA ALA A 106 -10.12 15.94 -5.04
C ALA A 106 -11.58 15.51 -4.87
N GLN A 107 -11.90 14.23 -5.10
CA GLN A 107 -13.22 13.65 -4.91
C GLN A 107 -13.41 13.06 -3.50
N PHE A 108 -12.32 12.94 -2.72
CA PHE A 108 -12.35 12.60 -1.29
C PHE A 108 -12.35 13.85 -0.38
N GLU A 109 -12.13 15.02 -0.97
CA GLU A 109 -12.21 16.29 -0.29
C GLU A 109 -13.68 16.70 -0.19
N ASP A 110 -14.25 16.64 1.02
CA ASP A 110 -15.53 17.30 1.26
C ASP A 110 -15.30 18.81 1.20
N MET A 111 -15.56 19.41 0.03
CA MET A 111 -15.37 20.85 -0.21
C MET A 111 -16.23 21.73 0.72
N LEU A 112 -17.30 21.18 1.32
CA LEU A 112 -18.15 21.89 2.29
C LEU A 112 -17.52 21.90 3.68
N ASN A 113 -16.96 20.78 4.13
CA ASN A 113 -16.43 20.64 5.48
C ASN A 113 -14.90 20.79 5.59
N ARG A 114 -14.19 20.87 4.45
CA ARG A 114 -12.71 20.82 4.35
C ARG A 114 -12.09 19.65 5.14
N ASN A 115 -12.86 18.57 5.28
CA ASN A 115 -12.47 17.38 6.03
C ASN A 115 -12.32 16.21 5.05
N PHE A 116 -11.25 15.44 5.23
CA PHE A 116 -11.07 14.18 4.55
C PHE A 116 -11.80 13.09 5.34
N ALA A 117 -12.76 12.40 4.72
CA ALA A 117 -13.19 11.13 5.25
C ALA A 117 -12.01 10.17 5.12
N ASP A 118 -11.45 9.69 6.24
CA ASP A 118 -10.36 8.72 6.22
C ASP A 118 -10.88 7.38 5.66
N PRO A 119 -10.48 7.01 4.43
CA PRO A 119 -11.00 5.79 3.78
C PRO A 119 -10.40 4.52 4.39
N ILE A 120 -9.37 4.64 5.23
CA ILE A 120 -8.62 3.49 5.78
C ILE A 120 -9.02 3.21 7.24
N ASN A 121 -9.67 4.13 7.96
CA ASN A 121 -10.10 3.89 9.36
C ASN A 121 -10.92 2.61 9.52
N GLY A 122 -11.85 2.32 8.60
CA GLY A 122 -12.61 1.06 8.61
C GLY A 122 -11.72 -0.18 8.43
N ILE A 123 -10.72 -0.09 7.55
CA ILE A 123 -9.73 -1.14 7.31
C ILE A 123 -8.85 -1.35 8.55
N LEU A 124 -8.31 -0.27 9.14
CA LEU A 124 -7.45 -0.37 10.33
C LEU A 124 -8.18 -0.98 11.53
N ARG A 125 -9.48 -0.68 11.69
CA ARG A 125 -10.32 -1.31 12.72
C ARG A 125 -10.51 -2.80 12.48
N ALA A 126 -10.72 -3.22 11.24
CA ALA A 126 -10.87 -4.63 10.88
C ALA A 126 -9.56 -5.42 11.05
N ILE A 127 -8.41 -4.75 10.91
CA ILE A 127 -7.08 -5.38 10.98
C ILE A 127 -6.52 -5.44 12.41
N LYS A 128 -7.09 -4.66 13.33
CA LYS A 128 -6.60 -4.60 14.71
C LYS A 128 -6.55 -6.03 15.29
N PRO A 129 -5.38 -6.47 15.76
CA PRO A 129 -5.24 -7.81 16.30
C PRO A 129 -6.10 -7.98 17.55
N ASP A 130 -6.72 -9.15 17.68
CA ASP A 130 -7.39 -9.63 18.88
C ASP A 130 -6.91 -11.06 19.17
N GLU A 131 -7.20 -11.58 20.36
CA GLU A 131 -6.81 -12.93 20.80
C GLU A 131 -7.38 -14.04 19.90
N GLN A 132 -8.43 -13.73 19.14
CA GLN A 132 -9.20 -14.68 18.33
C GLN A 132 -8.98 -14.55 16.82
N ALA A 133 -8.34 -13.46 16.36
CA ALA A 133 -8.22 -13.19 14.93
C ALA A 133 -6.96 -12.39 14.58
N GLN A 134 -6.29 -12.85 13.53
CA GLN A 134 -5.22 -12.14 12.84
C GLN A 134 -5.72 -11.79 11.44
N CYS A 135 -5.64 -10.51 11.10
CA CYS A 135 -6.15 -10.00 9.84
C CYS A 135 -5.03 -9.31 9.08
N ARG A 136 -5.05 -9.49 7.75
CA ARG A 136 -4.14 -8.83 6.82
C ARG A 136 -4.91 -8.39 5.60
N ILE A 137 -4.60 -7.21 5.09
CA ILE A 137 -5.06 -6.77 3.77
C ILE A 137 -3.84 -6.44 2.92
N GLU A 138 -3.74 -7.07 1.76
CA GLU A 138 -2.66 -6.85 0.80
C GLU A 138 -3.21 -6.17 -0.45
N ILE A 139 -2.56 -5.07 -0.84
CA ILE A 139 -2.81 -4.35 -2.08
C ILE A 139 -1.63 -4.62 -3.01
N ILE A 140 -1.86 -5.45 -4.02
CA ILE A 140 -0.84 -5.79 -5.03
C ILE A 140 -0.96 -4.83 -6.20
N ILE A 141 0.12 -4.16 -6.54
CA ILE A 141 0.18 -3.16 -7.59
C ILE A 141 1.25 -3.56 -8.61
N SER A 142 0.91 -3.49 -9.89
CA SER A 142 1.84 -3.72 -10.99
C SER A 142 1.59 -2.78 -12.16
N PRO A 143 2.63 -2.37 -12.92
CA PRO A 143 2.44 -1.58 -14.14
C PRO A 143 1.53 -2.29 -15.15
N ALA A 144 0.49 -1.59 -15.64
CA ALA A 144 -0.45 -2.13 -16.62
C ALA A 144 0.24 -2.60 -17.90
N LYS A 145 -0.09 -3.81 -18.39
CA LYS A 145 0.51 -4.38 -19.62
C LYS A 145 0.35 -3.44 -20.83
N PRO A 146 1.31 -3.38 -21.78
CA PRO A 146 1.24 -2.50 -22.96
C PRO A 146 -0.08 -2.58 -23.73
N ARG A 147 -0.62 -3.80 -23.88
CA ARG A 147 -1.93 -4.04 -24.53
C ARG A 147 -3.07 -3.27 -23.85
N ARG A 148 -3.09 -3.22 -22.52
CA ARG A 148 -4.11 -2.49 -21.76
C ARG A 148 -3.93 -0.97 -21.90
N CYS A 149 -2.69 -0.49 -21.89
CA CYS A 149 -2.40 0.93 -22.12
C CYS A 149 -2.89 1.40 -23.50
N HIS A 150 -2.72 0.57 -24.53
CA HIS A 150 -3.22 0.89 -25.86
C HIS A 150 -4.75 0.93 -25.92
N GLN A 151 -5.44 -0.01 -25.26
CA GLN A 151 -6.91 -0.06 -25.20
C GLN A 151 -7.53 1.12 -24.45
N ALA A 152 -6.82 1.73 -23.51
CA ALA A 152 -7.30 2.89 -22.75
C ALA A 152 -6.99 4.24 -23.43
N ALA A 153 -6.17 4.25 -24.48
CA ALA A 153 -5.80 5.46 -25.23
C ALA A 153 -6.72 5.74 -26.44
N HIS A 154 -7.62 4.81 -26.75
CA HIS A 154 -8.69 4.92 -27.75
C HIS A 154 -10.05 4.97 -27.04
#